data_AF-A0A397IIX7-F1
#
_entry.id   AF-A0A397IIX7-F1
#
_cell.length_a   1.000
_cell.length_b   1.000
_cell.length_c   1.000
_cell.angle_alpha   90.00
_cell.angle_beta   90.00
_cell.angle_gamma   90.00
#
_symmetry.space_group_name_H-M   'P 1'
#
loop_
_entity.id
_entity.type
_entity.pdbx_description
1 polymer ?
#
loop_
_entity_poly.entity_id
_entity_poly.type
_entity_poly.pdbx_seq_one_letter_code
_entity_poly.pdbx_strand_id
1 'polypeptide(L)' 'MTKLQKRQQQQRRGENSAVYKKVMHLREKSHGKKDFKVVADGSSLEDTFIKGTYYLDTIDSKWRCTYKRFI' A
#
# COMPACT_ATOMS: atom_id res chain seq x y z
N MET A 1 -12.05 14.05 18.28
CA MET A 1 -10.82 13.56 17.62
C MET A 1 -9.69 13.52 18.65
N THR A 2 -9.08 12.35 18.89
CA THR A 2 -8.08 12.14 19.95
C THR A 2 -6.72 12.75 19.59
N LYS A 3 -5.84 12.97 20.59
CA LYS A 3 -4.45 13.45 20.35
C LYS A 3 -3.68 12.53 19.38
N LEU A 4 -3.91 11.22 19.46
CA LEU A 4 -3.32 10.23 18.57
C LEU A 4 -3.79 10.40 17.12
N GLN A 5 -5.10 10.57 16.91
CA GLN A 5 -5.67 10.76 15.57
C GLN A 5 -5.14 12.05 14.90
N LYS A 6 -4.97 13.13 15.67
CA LYS A 6 -4.37 14.38 15.14
C LYS A 6 -2.93 14.17 14.67
N ARG A 7 -2.12 13.42 15.44
CA ARG A 7 -0.74 13.07 15.04
C ARG A 7 -0.70 12.20 13.79
N GLN A 8 -1.59 11.21 13.68
CA GLN A 8 -1.71 10.37 12.48
C GLN A 8 -2.11 11.19 11.25
N GLN A 9 -3.02 12.14 11.40
CA GLN A 9 -3.44 13.01 10.29
C GLN A 9 -2.29 13.88 9.75
N GLN A 10 -1.40 14.36 10.62
CA GLN A 10 -0.23 15.16 10.23
C GLN A 10 0.82 14.37 9.44
N GLN A 11 0.85 13.05 9.60
CA GLN A 11 1.77 12.17 8.88
C GLN A 11 1.27 11.78 7.48
N ARG A 12 0.04 12.18 7.11
CA ARG A 12 -0.55 11.89 5.79
C ARG A 12 0.06 12.79 4.73
N ARG A 13 0.39 12.20 3.58
CA ARG A 13 0.73 12.94 2.35
C ARG A 13 -0.53 13.18 1.51
N GLY A 14 -0.65 14.38 0.96
CA GLY A 14 -1.64 14.66 -0.09
C GLY A 14 -1.13 14.11 -1.42
N GLU A 15 -2.01 13.44 -2.17
CA GLU A 15 -1.72 12.92 -3.50
C GLU A 15 -2.46 13.74 -4.56
N ASN A 16 -1.85 13.93 -5.73
CA ASN A 16 -2.53 14.57 -6.85
C ASN A 16 -3.54 13.59 -7.48
N SER A 17 -4.63 14.13 -8.02
CA SER A 17 -5.72 13.41 -8.70
C SER A 17 -5.23 12.44 -9.78
N ALA A 18 -4.19 12.79 -10.55
CA ALA A 18 -3.64 11.90 -11.57
C ALA A 18 -3.01 10.63 -10.97
N VAL A 19 -2.23 10.77 -9.89
CA VAL A 19 -1.61 9.64 -9.18
C VAL A 19 -2.69 8.78 -8.54
N TYR A 20 -3.66 9.42 -7.87
CA TYR A 20 -4.80 8.72 -7.28
C TYR A 20 -5.53 7.84 -8.31
N LYS A 21 -5.89 8.40 -9.47
CA LYS A 21 -6.58 7.65 -10.54
C LYS A 21 -5.74 6.48 -11.05
N LYS A 22 -4.42 6.67 -11.23
CA LYS A 22 -3.51 5.60 -11.65
C LYS A 22 -3.49 4.46 -10.64
N VAL A 23 -3.44 4.77 -9.34
CA VAL A 23 -3.48 3.77 -8.26
C VAL A 23 -4.82 3.03 -8.25
N MET A 24 -5.96 3.73 -8.43
CA MET A 24 -7.27 3.07 -8.51
C MET A 24 -7.35 2.11 -9.70
N HIS A 25 -6.89 2.54 -10.87
CA HIS A 25 -6.87 1.68 -12.05
C HIS A 25 -5.96 0.45 -11.87
N LEU A 26 -4.81 0.61 -11.21
CA LEU A 26 -3.94 -0.53 -10.86
C LEU A 26 -4.65 -1.51 -9.92
N ARG A 27 -5.39 -1.01 -8.92
CA ARG A 27 -6.16 -1.85 -8.00
C ARG A 27 -7.20 -2.66 -8.75
N GLU A 28 -7.98 -2.04 -9.62
CA GLU A 28 -8.95 -2.74 -10.48
C GLU A 28 -8.28 -3.82 -11.34
N LYS A 29 -7.16 -3.48 -12.01
CA LYS A 29 -6.42 -4.42 -12.86
C LYS A 29 -5.80 -5.58 -12.07
N SER A 30 -5.47 -5.38 -10.80
CA SER A 30 -4.90 -6.39 -9.90
C SER A 30 -5.96 -7.21 -9.17
N HIS A 31 -7.20 -6.74 -9.16
CA HIS A 31 -8.30 -7.44 -8.49
C HIS A 31 -8.49 -8.82 -9.09
N GLY A 32 -8.48 -9.85 -8.25
CA GLY A 32 -8.60 -11.23 -8.71
C GLY A 32 -7.37 -11.76 -9.46
N LYS A 33 -6.20 -11.12 -9.34
CA LYS A 33 -4.94 -11.74 -9.77
C LYS A 33 -4.31 -12.55 -8.65
N LYS A 34 -3.47 -13.49 -9.06
CA LYS A 34 -2.66 -14.34 -8.20
C LYS A 34 -1.28 -14.53 -8.83
N ASP A 35 -0.36 -15.10 -8.08
CA ASP A 35 1.01 -15.35 -8.52
C ASP A 35 1.77 -14.06 -8.91
N PHE A 36 1.68 -13.02 -8.08
CA PHE A 36 2.36 -11.75 -8.31
C PHE A 36 2.83 -11.06 -7.02
N LYS A 37 3.84 -10.20 -7.16
CA LYS A 37 4.38 -9.35 -6.09
C LYS A 37 3.73 -7.96 -6.17
N VAL A 38 3.18 -7.50 -5.04
CA VAL A 38 2.35 -6.28 -4.97
C VAL A 38 3.21 -5.02 -4.91
N VAL A 39 4.34 -5.05 -4.21
CA VAL A 39 5.23 -3.88 -4.02
C VAL A 39 6.37 -3.84 -5.05
N ALA A 40 6.16 -4.35 -6.26
CA ALA A 40 7.22 -4.48 -7.26
C ALA A 40 7.47 -3.19 -8.08
N ASP A 41 6.54 -2.25 -8.12
CA ASP A 41 6.56 -1.11 -9.07
C ASP A 41 7.20 0.18 -8.52
N GLY A 42 8.42 0.08 -8.00
CA GLY A 42 9.37 1.21 -7.91
C GLY A 42 9.06 2.32 -6.90
N SER A 43 7.95 2.28 -6.18
CA SER A 43 7.69 3.17 -5.05
C SER A 43 8.45 2.69 -3.80
N SER A 44 9.25 3.58 -3.21
CA SER A 44 9.95 3.33 -1.96
C SER A 44 8.96 3.01 -0.83
N LEU A 45 9.25 2.00 0.00
CA LEU A 45 8.40 1.65 1.14
C LEU A 45 8.32 2.82 2.12
N GLU A 46 9.42 3.54 2.27
CA GLU A 46 9.62 4.74 3.08
C GLU A 46 8.69 5.88 2.65
N ASP A 47 8.39 5.99 1.36
CA ASP A 47 7.49 7.02 0.82
C ASP A 47 6.02 6.65 0.97
N THR A 48 5.74 5.35 1.11
CA THR A 48 4.38 4.80 1.05
C THR A 48 3.81 4.49 2.44
N PHE A 49 4.64 3.98 3.35
CA PHE A 49 4.21 3.46 4.64
C PHE A 49 4.94 4.13 5.80
N ILE A 50 4.23 4.23 6.93
CA ILE A 50 4.84 4.61 8.20
C ILE A 50 5.48 3.36 8.80
N LYS A 51 6.66 3.51 9.42
CA LYS A 51 7.35 2.40 10.10
C LYS A 51 6.42 1.68 11.07
N GLY A 52 6.49 0.36 11.05
CA GLY A 52 5.65 -0.55 11.83
C GLY A 52 4.36 -1.00 11.15
N THR A 53 3.99 -0.42 10.00
CA THR A 53 2.79 -0.81 9.23
C THR A 53 2.99 -2.17 8.55
N TYR A 54 1.99 -3.04 8.68
CA TYR A 54 1.90 -4.27 7.89
C TYR A 54 1.34 -3.96 6.49
N TYR A 55 1.93 -4.56 5.46
CA TYR A 55 1.53 -4.40 4.06
C TYR A 55 1.53 -5.75 3.33
N LEU A 56 0.74 -5.84 2.27
CA LEU A 56 0.67 -7.03 1.41
C LEU A 56 1.89 -7.06 0.48
N ASP A 57 2.71 -8.12 0.57
CA ASP A 57 3.93 -8.26 -0.22
C ASP A 57 3.69 -9.08 -1.49
N THR A 58 3.08 -10.27 -1.34
CA THR A 58 2.86 -11.22 -2.44
C THR A 58 1.51 -11.93 -2.31
N ILE A 59 0.95 -12.29 -3.46
CA ILE A 59 -0.15 -13.26 -3.59
C ILE A 59 0.38 -14.41 -4.43
N ASP A 60 0.36 -15.63 -3.92
CA ASP A 60 0.88 -16.79 -4.65
C ASP A 60 -0.15 -17.44 -5.59
N SER A 61 0.25 -18.46 -6.34
CA SER A 61 -0.61 -19.20 -7.28
C SER A 61 -1.81 -19.93 -6.63
N LYS A 62 -1.83 -20.06 -5.31
CA LYS A 62 -2.91 -20.62 -4.49
C LYS A 62 -3.73 -19.55 -3.77
N TRP A 63 -3.59 -18.28 -4.14
CA TRP A 63 -4.27 -17.14 -3.53
C TRP A 63 -3.89 -16.87 -2.06
N ARG A 64 -2.77 -17.41 -1.60
CA ARG A 64 -2.30 -17.14 -0.24
C ARG A 64 -1.61 -15.79 -0.23
N CYS A 65 -2.05 -14.93 0.68
CA CYS A 65 -1.51 -13.59 0.89
C CYS A 65 -0.37 -13.65 1.91
N THR A 66 0.80 -13.12 1.54
CA THR A 66 1.91 -12.92 2.48
C THR A 66 2.02 -11.44 2.83
N TYR A 67 2.05 -11.15 4.12
CA TYR A 67 2.21 -9.79 4.64
C TYR A 67 3.60 -9.62 5.24
N LYS A 68 4.17 -8.42 5.07
CA LYS A 68 5.41 -7.99 5.72
C LYS A 68 5.15 -6.76 6.58
N ARG A 69 6.02 -6.52 7.54
CA ARG A 69 6.02 -5.31 8.37
C ARG A 69 7.13 -4.39 7.89
N PHE A 70 6.83 -3.13 7.65
CA PHE A 70 7.85 -2.13 7.38
C PHE A 70 8.62 -1.82 8.67
N ILE A 71 9.94 -1.97 8.68
CA ILE A 71 10.82 -1.84 9.85
C ILE A 71 11.57 -0.51 9.80
#